data_AF-A0A1B7W404-F1
#
_entry.id   AF-A0A1B7W404-F1
#
_cell.length_a   1.000
_cell.length_b   1.000
_cell.length_c   1.000
_cell.angle_alpha   90.00
_cell.angle_beta   90.00
_cell.angle_gamma   90.00
#
_symmetry.space_group_name_H-M   'P 1'
#
loop_
_entity.id
_entity.type
_entity.pdbx_description
1 polymer ?
#
loop_
_entity_poly.entity_id
_entity_poly.type
_entity_poly.pdbx_seq_one_letter_code
_entity_poly.pdbx_strand_id
1 'polypeptide(L)'
;MNESPEIGEITVVNSLALTAPTPLTEHPAAVYLAALSPGSRSAMRQSLNAIAKILTSNECDALTLNWAELRYKHTALLRCILMEKYAPATANKMLSALRRVLKEALRLELMDAR
;
A
#
# COMPACT_ATOMS: atom_id res chain seq x y z
N MET A 1 -1.09 -20.70 36.18
CA MET A 1 0.07 -20.16 35.46
C MET A 1 -0.36 -19.91 34.04
N ASN A 2 -0.18 -18.67 33.63
CA ASN A 2 -0.75 -18.03 32.47
C ASN A 2 0.32 -18.04 31.38
N GLU A 3 0.17 -18.86 30.36
CA GLU A 3 0.94 -18.73 29.13
C GLU A 3 -0.06 -18.56 27.99
N SER A 4 -0.56 -17.33 27.89
CA SER A 4 -1.11 -16.80 26.66
C SER A 4 -0.07 -17.01 25.55
N PRO A 5 -0.46 -17.48 24.36
CA PRO A 5 0.46 -17.47 23.24
C PRO A 5 0.85 -16.02 22.96
N GLU A 6 2.13 -15.70 23.14
CA GLU A 6 2.73 -14.51 22.57
C GLU A 6 2.39 -14.50 21.09
N ILE A 7 1.75 -13.42 20.63
CA ILE A 7 1.57 -13.14 19.21
C ILE A 7 2.97 -12.84 18.67
N GLY A 8 3.69 -13.93 18.40
CA GLY A 8 5.01 -13.94 17.80
C GLY A 8 4.93 -13.17 16.49
N GLU A 9 5.83 -12.21 16.38
CA GLU A 9 6.37 -11.65 15.15
C GLU A 9 5.67 -12.16 13.88
N ILE A 10 4.70 -11.39 13.40
CA ILE A 10 4.31 -11.47 12.00
C ILE A 10 5.50 -10.90 11.23
N THR A 11 6.53 -11.72 11.03
CA THR A 11 7.65 -11.46 10.13
C THR A 11 7.06 -11.46 8.72
N VAL A 12 6.59 -10.29 8.27
CA VAL A 12 6.30 -10.02 6.86
C VAL A 12 7.64 -9.89 6.12
N VAL A 13 8.44 -10.95 6.10
CA VAL A 13 9.67 -11.04 5.29
C VAL A 13 9.34 -11.60 3.92
N ASN A 14 8.36 -11.00 3.25
CA ASN A 14 8.29 -11.04 1.80
C ASN A 14 8.43 -9.60 1.38
N SER A 15 9.67 -9.16 1.13
CA SER A 15 10.00 -7.74 0.99
C SER A 15 9.09 -7.11 -0.04
N LEU A 16 8.16 -6.27 0.43
CA LEU A 16 7.25 -5.51 -0.42
C LEU A 16 7.98 -4.36 -1.11
N ALA A 17 9.30 -4.24 -0.97
CA ALA A 17 10.10 -3.27 -1.68
C ALA A 17 10.32 -3.71 -3.13
N LEU A 18 10.36 -2.75 -4.04
CA LEU A 18 10.86 -2.98 -5.39
C LEU A 18 12.34 -3.35 -5.31
N THR A 19 12.73 -4.44 -5.98
CA THR A 19 14.12 -4.90 -6.06
C THR A 19 14.92 -4.15 -7.12
N ALA A 20 14.25 -3.52 -8.08
CA ALA A 20 14.84 -2.69 -9.13
C ALA A 20 13.93 -1.49 -9.46
N PRO A 21 14.50 -0.37 -9.95
CA PRO A 21 13.70 0.76 -10.42
C PRO A 21 12.78 0.34 -11.56
N THR A 22 11.50 0.71 -11.47
CA THR A 22 10.50 0.47 -12.52
C THR A 22 10.24 1.76 -13.29
N PRO A 23 10.06 1.71 -14.63
CA PRO A 23 9.63 2.89 -15.40
C PRO A 23 8.35 3.51 -14.80
N LEU A 24 8.24 4.83 -14.78
CA LEU A 24 7.05 5.50 -14.20
C LEU A 24 5.75 5.12 -14.92
N THR A 25 5.84 4.73 -16.19
CA THR A 25 4.72 4.23 -17.01
C THR A 25 4.24 2.84 -16.59
N GLU A 26 5.11 2.07 -15.93
CA GLU A 26 4.83 0.72 -15.41
C GLU A 26 4.68 0.71 -13.89
N HIS A 27 4.87 1.85 -13.22
CA HIS A 27 4.68 1.96 -11.79
C HIS A 27 3.24 2.38 -11.45
N PRO A 28 2.41 1.50 -10.86
CA PRO A 28 0.97 1.74 -10.72
C PRO A 28 0.61 2.98 -9.90
N ALA A 29 1.37 3.26 -8.82
CA ALA A 29 1.16 4.50 -8.06
C ALA A 29 1.59 5.76 -8.85
N ALA A 30 2.61 5.67 -9.69
CA ALA A 30 3.06 6.81 -10.49
C ALA A 30 2.03 7.13 -11.57
N VAL A 31 1.54 6.11 -12.28
CA VAL A 31 0.45 6.22 -13.26
C VAL A 31 -0.80 6.82 -12.61
N TYR A 32 -1.22 6.29 -11.46
CA TYR A 32 -2.35 6.83 -10.72
C TYR A 32 -2.17 8.31 -10.35
N LEU A 33 -1.02 8.68 -9.76
CA LEU A 33 -0.74 10.05 -9.35
C LEU A 33 -0.64 11.02 -10.55
N ALA A 34 -0.13 10.55 -11.69
CA ALA A 34 -0.05 11.33 -12.92
C ALA A 34 -1.44 11.66 -13.47
N ALA A 35 -2.40 10.72 -13.35
CA ALA A 35 -3.80 10.89 -13.79
C ALA A 35 -4.64 11.83 -12.90
N LEU A 36 -4.11 12.28 -11.75
CA LEU A 36 -4.80 13.22 -10.86
C LEU A 36 -4.56 14.68 -11.26
N SER A 37 -5.53 15.53 -10.92
CA SER A 37 -5.35 16.99 -10.95
C SER A 37 -4.22 17.42 -10.01
N PRO A 38 -3.54 18.54 -10.29
CA PRO A 38 -2.44 19.03 -9.46
C PRO A 38 -2.81 19.19 -7.98
N GLY A 39 -4.02 19.70 -7.69
CA GLY A 39 -4.49 19.93 -6.32
C GLY A 39 -4.70 18.65 -5.49
N SER A 40 -5.09 17.54 -6.12
CA SER A 40 -5.33 16.27 -5.41
C SER A 40 -4.08 15.38 -5.33
N ARG A 41 -3.10 15.59 -6.21
CA ARG A 41 -1.90 14.74 -6.34
C ARG A 41 -1.08 14.68 -5.05
N SER A 42 -0.83 15.82 -4.41
CA SER A 42 -0.04 15.86 -3.16
C SER A 42 -0.73 15.10 -2.02
N ALA A 43 -2.03 15.33 -1.82
CA ALA A 43 -2.79 14.66 -0.78
C ALA A 43 -2.88 13.13 -0.98
N MET A 44 -3.02 12.67 -2.23
CA MET A 44 -3.01 11.24 -2.55
C MET A 44 -1.62 10.63 -2.39
N ARG A 45 -0.55 11.32 -2.81
CA ARG A 45 0.82 10.86 -2.58
C ARG A 45 1.12 10.68 -1.09
N GLN A 46 0.70 11.63 -0.25
CA GLN A 46 0.87 11.52 1.21
C GLN A 46 0.11 10.31 1.77
N SER A 47 -1.11 10.06 1.28
CA SER A 47 -1.90 8.89 1.66
C SER A 47 -1.20 7.58 1.30
N LEU A 48 -0.65 7.48 0.09
CA LEU A 48 0.08 6.30 -0.38
C LEU A 48 1.41 6.10 0.37
N ASN A 49 2.15 7.18 0.64
CA ASN A 49 3.37 7.12 1.44
C ASN A 49 3.08 6.57 2.85
N ALA A 50 2.00 7.02 3.50
CA ALA A 50 1.62 6.51 4.81
C ALA A 50 1.26 5.02 4.77
N ILE A 51 0.57 4.57 3.72
CA ILE A 51 0.26 3.15 3.52
C ILE A 51 1.53 2.32 3.35
N ALA A 52 2.44 2.74 2.48
CA ALA A 52 3.70 2.04 2.25
C ALA A 52 4.50 1.90 3.54
N LYS A 53 4.62 2.99 4.30
CA LYS A 53 5.29 2.98 5.62
C LYS A 53 4.65 2.02 6.62
N ILE A 54 3.31 1.93 6.67
CA ILE A 54 2.61 0.99 7.55
C ILE A 54 2.92 -0.47 7.16
N LEU A 55 2.97 -0.76 5.86
CA LEU A 55 3.16 -2.12 5.35
C LEU A 55 4.61 -2.62 5.46
N THR A 56 5.58 -1.70 5.51
CA THR A 56 7.01 -2.02 5.47
C THR A 56 7.78 -1.44 6.64
N SER A 57 7.12 -1.18 7.77
CA SER A 57 7.79 -0.62 8.97
C SER A 57 8.65 0.63 8.69
N ASN A 58 8.13 1.54 7.86
CA ASN A 58 8.76 2.79 7.39
C ASN A 58 9.88 2.67 6.34
N GLU A 59 10.16 1.48 5.79
CA GLU A 59 11.21 1.29 4.79
C GLU A 59 10.87 1.80 3.39
N CYS A 60 9.58 1.79 3.02
CA CYS A 60 9.12 2.15 1.68
C CYS A 60 8.25 3.40 1.67
N ASP A 61 8.17 4.02 0.49
CA ASP A 61 7.24 5.09 0.16
C ASP A 61 6.36 4.68 -1.04
N ALA A 62 5.57 5.62 -1.55
CA ALA A 62 4.64 5.32 -2.64
C ALA A 62 5.29 4.85 -3.95
N LEU A 63 6.58 5.14 -4.16
CA LEU A 63 7.33 4.80 -5.37
C LEU A 63 8.33 3.66 -5.17
N THR A 64 8.60 3.25 -3.94
CA THR A 64 9.51 2.13 -3.65
C THR A 64 8.76 0.86 -3.22
N LEU A 65 7.48 0.95 -2.86
CA LEU A 65 6.64 -0.21 -2.59
C LEU A 65 6.23 -0.93 -3.89
N ASN A 66 6.43 -2.24 -3.94
CA ASN A 66 5.87 -3.14 -4.92
C ASN A 66 4.37 -3.37 -4.66
N TRP A 67 3.54 -2.48 -5.18
CA TRP A 67 2.07 -2.55 -5.07
C TRP A 67 1.47 -3.83 -5.67
N ALA A 68 2.15 -4.45 -6.65
CA ALA A 68 1.69 -5.68 -7.29
C ALA A 68 1.87 -6.92 -6.40
N GLU A 69 2.75 -6.87 -5.40
CA GLU A 69 2.95 -7.92 -4.40
C GLU A 69 1.96 -7.87 -3.23
N LEU A 70 1.06 -6.88 -3.23
CA LEU A 70 -0.02 -6.86 -2.25
C LEU A 70 -1.00 -8.01 -2.49
N ARG A 71 -1.27 -8.76 -1.42
CA ARG A 71 -2.22 -9.88 -1.39
C ARG A 71 -3.33 -9.56 -0.39
N TYR A 72 -4.38 -10.37 -0.39
CA TYR A 72 -5.53 -10.20 0.51
C TYR A 72 -5.13 -10.00 1.98
N LYS A 73 -4.16 -10.78 2.48
CA LYS A 73 -3.65 -10.65 3.86
C LYS A 73 -3.12 -9.25 4.17
N HIS A 74 -2.38 -8.63 3.23
CA HIS A 74 -1.81 -7.29 3.41
C HIS A 74 -2.92 -6.23 3.45
N THR A 75 -3.90 -6.32 2.54
CA THR A 75 -4.98 -5.33 2.44
C THR A 75 -6.00 -5.47 3.57
N ALA A 76 -6.28 -6.68 4.05
CA ALA A 76 -7.15 -6.94 5.20
C ALA A 76 -6.57 -6.36 6.49
N LEU A 77 -5.28 -6.63 6.77
CA LEU A 77 -4.56 -6.09 7.92
C LEU A 77 -4.50 -4.56 7.88
N LEU A 78 -4.13 -3.99 6.73
CA LEU A 78 -4.06 -2.54 6.55
C LEU A 78 -5.40 -1.87 6.81
N ARG A 79 -6.52 -2.44 6.38
CA ARG A 79 -7.85 -1.89 6.66
C ARG A 79 -8.11 -1.76 8.16
N CYS A 80 -7.78 -2.79 8.96
CA CYS A 80 -7.95 -2.74 10.41
C CYS A 80 -7.08 -1.63 11.02
N ILE A 81 -5.79 -1.59 10.68
CA ILE A 81 -4.84 -0.58 11.16
C ILE A 81 -5.32 0.84 10.83
N LEU A 82 -5.80 1.07 9.61
CA LEU A 82 -6.27 2.39 9.20
C LEU A 82 -7.52 2.83 9.95
N MET A 83 -8.43 1.91 10.26
CA MET A 83 -9.66 2.22 11.00
C MET A 83 -9.40 2.46 12.49
N GLU A 84 -8.36 1.86 13.06
CA GLU A 84 -7.95 2.10 14.44
C GLU A 84 -7.18 3.42 14.59
N LYS A 85 -6.32 3.77 13.63
CA LYS A 85 -5.40 4.92 13.76
C LYS A 85 -5.95 6.25 13.24
N TYR A 86 -6.92 6.22 12.33
CA TYR A 86 -7.39 7.43 11.65
C TYR A 86 -8.90 7.61 11.75
N ALA A 87 -9.34 8.87 11.72
CA ALA A 87 -10.76 9.20 11.59
C ALA A 87 -11.38 8.52 10.34
N PRO A 88 -12.66 8.12 10.37
CA PRO A 88 -13.29 7.35 9.29
C PRO A 88 -13.12 7.97 7.90
N ALA A 89 -13.24 9.29 7.77
CA ALA A 89 -13.07 10.00 6.51
C ALA A 89 -11.64 9.85 5.94
N THR A 90 -10.63 9.96 6.80
CA THR A 90 -9.21 9.83 6.41
C THR A 90 -8.87 8.39 6.04
N ALA A 91 -9.32 7.41 6.84
CA ALA A 91 -9.11 6.00 6.54
C ALA A 91 -9.76 5.60 5.21
N ASN A 92 -10.99 6.06 4.94
CA ASN A 92 -11.67 5.83 3.67
C ASN A 92 -10.98 6.48 2.46
N LYS A 93 -10.39 7.67 2.64
CA LYS A 93 -9.58 8.33 1.62
C LYS A 93 -8.34 7.50 1.27
N MET A 94 -7.64 7.01 2.29
CA MET A 94 -6.45 6.17 2.13
C MET A 94 -6.79 4.83 1.45
N LEU A 95 -7.86 4.16 1.88
CA LEU A 95 -8.36 2.94 1.24
C LEU A 95 -8.79 3.17 -0.22
N SER A 96 -9.34 4.34 -0.52
CA SER A 96 -9.70 4.70 -1.90
C SER A 96 -8.48 4.94 -2.77
N ALA A 97 -7.44 5.58 -2.24
CA ALA A 97 -6.15 5.70 -2.93
C ALA A 97 -5.54 4.32 -3.22
N LEU A 98 -5.53 3.42 -2.23
CA LEU A 98 -5.06 2.05 -2.40
C LEU A 98 -5.84 1.32 -3.49
N ARG A 99 -7.18 1.32 -3.44
CA ARG A 99 -8.03 0.67 -4.45
C ARG A 99 -7.71 1.17 -5.87
N ARG A 100 -7.44 2.47 -6.04
CA ARG A 100 -7.06 3.01 -7.35
C ARG A 100 -5.70 2.51 -7.81
N VAL A 101 -4.70 2.45 -6.93
CA VAL A 101 -3.38 1.91 -7.28
C VAL A 101 -3.44 0.42 -7.64
N LEU A 102 -4.16 -0.39 -6.86
CA LEU A 102 -4.32 -1.82 -7.18
C LEU A 102 -5.04 -2.02 -8.52
N LYS A 103 -5.99 -1.14 -8.86
CA LYS A 103 -6.64 -1.15 -10.17
C LYS A 103 -5.68 -0.82 -11.31
N GLU A 104 -4.78 0.15 -11.13
CA GLU A 104 -3.76 0.42 -12.14
C GLU A 104 -2.75 -0.73 -12.24
N ALA A 105 -2.37 -1.38 -11.12
CA ALA A 105 -1.50 -2.55 -11.15
C ALA A 105 -2.11 -3.71 -11.94
N LEU A 106 -3.43 -3.94 -11.80
CA LEU A 106 -4.15 -4.91 -12.60
C LEU A 106 -4.20 -4.53 -14.09
N ARG A 107 -4.43 -3.24 -14.41
CA ARG A 107 -4.46 -2.74 -15.80
C ARG A 107 -3.11 -2.79 -16.50
N LEU A 108 -2.04 -2.66 -15.72
CA LEU A 108 -0.65 -2.82 -16.18
C LEU A 108 -0.22 -4.29 -16.21
N GLU A 109 -1.13 -5.23 -15.93
CA GLU A 109 -0.87 -6.68 -15.98
C GLU A 109 0.25 -7.14 -15.03
N LEU A 110 0.46 -6.40 -13.92
CA LEU A 110 1.52 -6.69 -12.94
C LEU A 110 1.11 -7.70 -11.87
N MET A 111 -0.20 -7.92 -11.71
CA MET A 111 -0.74 -8.82 -10.69
C MET A 111 -0.98 -10.20 -11.26
N ASP A 112 -0.24 -11.17 -10.76
CA ASP A 112 -0.43 -12.57 -11.11
C ASP A 112 -1.66 -13.13 -10.36
N ALA A 113 -2.53 -13.85 -11.07
CA ALA A 113 -3.71 -14.50 -10.50
C ALA A 113 -3.27 -15.82 -9.84
N ARG A 114 -2.59 -15.74 -8.70
CA ARG A 114 -2.14 -16.90 -7.92
C ARG A 114 -3.00 -17.13 -6.68
#